data_AF-A0A928M738-F1
#
_entry.id   AF-A0A928M738-F1
#
_cell.length_a   1.000
_cell.length_b   1.000
_cell.length_c   1.000
_cell.angle_alpha   90.00
_cell.angle_beta   90.00
_cell.angle_gamma   90.00
#
_symmetry.space_group_name_H-M   'P 1'
#
loop_
_entity.id
_entity.type
_entity.pdbx_description
1 polymer ?
#
loop_
_entity_poly.entity_id
_entity_poly.type
_entity_poly.pdbx_seq_one_letter_code
_entity_poly.pdbx_strand_id
1 'polypeptide(L)'
;MKPEFCNTINLTHNKKKSEIVLNFSHLYTEHNFTTKDGVLTDVSAQVVEPVASVLLTREGAIALTNLMNRIVKDWESDPNE
;
A
#
# COMPACT_ATOMS: atom_id res chain seq x y z
N MET A 1 15.51 -7.82 -13.79
CA MET A 1 14.08 -8.02 -13.47
C MET A 1 13.55 -6.69 -12.95
N LYS A 2 12.45 -6.14 -13.50
CA LYS A 2 11.88 -4.88 -12.98
C LYS A 2 11.24 -5.19 -11.63
N PRO A 3 11.41 -4.37 -10.58
CA PRO A 3 10.67 -4.59 -9.35
C PRO A 3 9.18 -4.46 -9.64
N GLU A 4 8.40 -5.48 -9.27
CA GLU A 4 6.95 -5.37 -9.22
C GLU A 4 6.61 -4.62 -7.94
N PHE A 5 6.40 -3.31 -8.07
CA PHE A 5 5.96 -2.49 -6.95
C PHE A 5 4.45 -2.68 -6.77
N CYS A 6 4.06 -3.32 -5.68
CA CYS A 6 2.67 -3.28 -5.24
C CYS A 6 2.55 -2.22 -4.14
N ASN A 7 1.79 -1.16 -4.42
CA ASN A 7 1.46 -0.17 -3.40
C ASN A 7 0.36 -0.74 -2.51
N THR A 8 0.63 -0.85 -1.21
CA THR A 8 -0.39 -1.29 -0.24
C THR A 8 -0.97 -0.08 0.48
N ILE A 9 -2.30 -0.06 0.61
CA ILE A 9 -3.03 0.94 1.42
C ILE A 9 -3.59 0.21 2.63
N ASN A 10 -3.10 0.56 3.81
CA ASN A 10 -3.59 -0.02 5.06
C ASN A 10 -4.34 1.02 5.90
N LEU A 11 -5.57 0.68 6.28
CA LEU A 11 -6.44 1.49 7.13
C LEU A 11 -6.39 0.96 8.57
N THR A 12 -5.90 1.76 9.51
CA THR A 12 -5.91 1.40 10.93
C THR A 12 -6.71 2.41 11.73
N HIS A 13 -7.73 1.96 12.47
CA HIS A 13 -8.53 2.80 13.35
C HIS A 13 -7.95 2.83 14.77
N ASN A 14 -7.50 4.01 15.21
CA ASN A 14 -7.11 4.22 16.59
C ASN A 14 -8.35 4.52 17.46
N LYS A 15 -8.90 3.48 18.08
CA LYS A 15 -10.10 3.57 18.95
C LYS A 15 -9.98 4.57 20.11
N LYS A 16 -8.75 4.93 20.52
CA LYS A 16 -8.51 5.87 21.62
C LYS A 16 -8.48 7.33 21.18
N LYS A 17 -8.27 7.61 19.89
CA LYS A 17 -8.11 8.97 19.36
C LYS A 17 -9.14 9.34 18.28
N SER A 18 -10.03 8.42 17.89
CA SER A 18 -10.97 8.61 16.78
C SER A 18 -10.29 9.02 15.48
N GLU A 19 -9.07 8.53 15.27
CA GLU A 19 -8.23 8.81 14.11
C GLU A 19 -8.09 7.55 13.25
N ILE A 20 -7.99 7.75 11.94
CA ILE A 20 -7.71 6.70 10.95
C ILE A 20 -6.36 6.99 10.33
N VAL A 21 -5.50 5.97 10.24
CA VAL A 21 -4.20 6.06 9.58
C VAL A 21 -4.28 5.37 8.23
N LEU A 22 -3.85 6.07 7.19
CA LEU A 22 -3.59 5.53 5.85
C LEU A 22 -2.08 5.36 5.69
N ASN A 23 -1.63 4.11 5.59
CA ASN A 23 -0.22 3.81 5.33
C ASN A 23 -0.01 3.41 3.87
N PHE A 24 1.04 3.95 3.27
CA PHE A 24 1.50 3.64 1.93
C PHE A 24 2.85 2.97 2.03
N SER A 25 2.96 1.78 1.48
CA SER A 25 4.22 1.04 1.43
C SER A 25 4.48 0.49 0.05
N HIS A 26 5.75 0.46 -0.36
CA HIS A 26 6.20 -0.34 -1.48
C HIS A 26 6.38 -1.78 -1.02
N LEU A 27 5.77 -2.71 -1.76
CA LEU A 27 6.05 -4.13 -1.64
C LEU A 27 6.93 -4.52 -2.83
N TYR A 28 8.10 -5.08 -2.56
CA TYR A 28 9.00 -5.62 -3.59
C TYR A 28 9.76 -6.83 -3.07
N THR A 29 10.34 -7.60 -3.99
CA THR A 29 11.27 -8.68 -3.66
C THR A 29 12.69 -8.16 -3.79
N GLU A 30 13.45 -8.20 -2.71
CA GLU A 30 14.88 -7.91 -2.73
C GLU A 30 15.63 -9.21 -3.02
N HIS A 31 16.38 -9.23 -4.12
CA HIS A 31 17.20 -10.39 -4.50
C HIS A 31 18.58 -10.27 -3.86
N ASN A 32 18.82 -11.13 -2.88
CA ASN A 32 20.11 -11.25 -2.21
C ASN A 32 20.71 -12.62 -2.57
N PHE A 33 21.98 -12.65 -2.96
CA PHE A 33 22.67 -13.91 -3.30
C PHE A 33 23.77 -14.20 -2.29
N THR A 34 23.81 -15.42 -1.78
CA THR A 34 24.85 -15.89 -0.85
C THR A 34 25.49 -17.16 -1.38
N THR A 35 26.77 -17.38 -1.09
CA THR A 35 27.43 -18.65 -1.41
C THR A 35 27.27 -19.60 -0.24
N LYS A 36 26.53 -20.69 -0.45
CA LYS A 36 26.38 -21.80 0.51
C LYS A 36 27.01 -23.04 -0.11
N ASP A 37 28.00 -23.61 0.56
CA ASP A 37 28.74 -24.80 0.10
C ASP A 37 29.35 -24.65 -1.31
N GLY A 38 29.79 -23.44 -1.66
CA GLY A 38 30.37 -23.13 -2.98
C GLY A 38 29.34 -22.92 -4.10
N VAL A 39 28.04 -23.02 -3.80
CA VAL A 39 26.95 -22.77 -4.75
C VAL A 39 26.32 -21.40 -4.47
N LEU A 40 26.14 -20.60 -5.53
CA LEU A 40 25.40 -19.34 -5.43
C LEU A 40 23.91 -19.64 -5.20
N THR A 41 23.42 -19.24 -4.04
CA THR A 41 22.04 -19.47 -3.60
C THR A 41 21.33 -18.12 -3.53
N ASP A 42 20.17 -18.04 -4.18
CA ASP A 42 19.26 -16.91 -4.03
C ASP A 42 18.55 -17.01 -2.68
N VAL A 43 18.67 -15.98 -1.84
CA VAL A 43 18.02 -15.81 -0.54
C VAL A 43 17.10 -14.58 -0.56
N SER A 44 16.41 -14.41 -1.68
CA SER A 44 15.42 -13.34 -1.87
C SER A 44 14.40 -13.28 -0.75
N ALA A 45 14.05 -12.07 -0.33
CA ALA A 45 13.03 -11.82 0.66
C ALA A 45 12.04 -10.78 0.16
N GLN A 46 10.79 -10.90 0.60
CA GLN A 46 9.80 -9.84 0.42
C GLN A 46 10.10 -8.72 1.40
N VAL A 47 10.15 -7.50 0.89
CA VAL A 47 10.37 -6.27 1.65
C VAL A 47 9.11 -5.44 1.59
N VAL A 48 8.67 -4.96 2.77
CA VAL A 48 7.64 -3.93 2.91
C VAL A 48 8.34 -2.66 3.33
N GLU A 49 8.44 -1.69 2.43
CA GLU A 49 9.08 -0.41 2.69
C GLU A 49 8.02 0.69 2.88
N PRO A 50 7.83 1.21 4.10
CA PRO A 50 6.91 2.32 4.35
C PRO A 50 7.39 3.59 3.66
N VAL A 51 6.51 4.25 2.92
CA VAL A 51 6.81 5.46 2.14
C VAL A 51 6.14 6.68 2.73
N ALA A 52 4.88 6.53 3.16
CA ALA A 52 4.11 7.61 3.74
C ALA A 52 3.05 7.09 4.71
N SER A 53 2.69 7.95 5.65
CA SER A 53 1.57 7.73 6.55
C SER A 53 0.77 9.02 6.68
N VAL A 54 -0.54 8.94 6.47
CA VAL A 54 -1.46 10.06 6.61
C VAL A 54 -2.41 9.78 7.76
N LEU A 55 -2.38 10.65 8.76
CA LEU A 55 -3.33 10.65 9.86
C LEU A 55 -4.56 11.45 9.45
N LEU A 56 -5.73 10.83 9.53
CA LEU A 56 -7.01 11.45 9.27
C LEU A 56 -7.81 11.56 10.56
N THR A 57 -8.42 12.72 10.77
CA THR A 57 -9.52 12.84 11.73
C THR A 57 -10.72 12.05 11.21
N ARG A 58 -11.71 11.84 12.09
CA ARG A 58 -12.98 11.22 11.72
C ARG A 58 -13.65 11.93 10.54
N GLU A 59 -13.68 13.26 10.55
CA GLU A 59 -14.28 14.08 9.49
C GLU A 59 -13.51 13.92 8.17
N GLY A 60 -12.17 13.93 8.23
CA GLY A 60 -11.32 13.71 7.07
C GLY A 60 -11.53 12.33 6.44
N ALA A 61 -11.68 11.28 7.27
CA ALA A 61 -11.94 9.93 6.79
C ALA A 61 -13.33 9.79 6.12
N ILE A 62 -14.36 10.44 6.67
CA ILE A 62 -15.70 10.50 6.06
C ILE A 62 -15.64 11.22 4.71
N ALA A 63 -14.97 12.38 4.65
CA ALA A 63 -14.82 13.14 3.42
C ALA A 63 -14.09 12.32 2.33
N LEU A 64 -13.01 11.64 2.70
CA LEU A 64 -12.28 10.77 1.78
C LEU A 64 -13.13 9.61 1.26
N THR A 65 -13.90 8.97 2.15
CA THR A 65 -14.81 7.87 1.76
C THR A 65 -15.84 8.35 0.73
N ASN A 66 -16.44 9.51 0.97
CA ASN A 66 -17.41 10.09 0.04
C ASN A 66 -16.77 10.44 -1.32
N LEU A 67 -15.54 10.95 -1.32
CA LEU A 67 -14.80 11.23 -2.54
C LEU A 67 -14.55 9.94 -3.34
N MET A 68 -14.06 8.89 -2.68
CA MET A 68 -13.81 7.59 -3.34
C MET A 68 -15.07 6.98 -3.92
N ASN A 69 -16.17 6.98 -3.17
CA ASN A 69 -17.46 6.49 -3.66
C ASN A 69 -17.96 7.27 -4.87
N ARG A 70 -17.67 8.57 -4.95
CA ARG A 70 -18.03 9.39 -6.12
C ARG A 70 -17.18 9.00 -7.33
N ILE A 71 -15.86 8.92 -7.17
CA ILE A 71 -14.95 8.58 -8.27
C ILE A 71 -15.29 7.20 -8.85
N VAL A 72 -15.57 6.21 -8.01
CA VAL A 72 -15.94 4.86 -8.49
C VAL A 72 -17.25 4.88 -9.28
N LYS A 73 -18.26 5.63 -8.83
CA LYS A 73 -19.52 5.80 -9.58
C LYS A 73 -19.31 6.50 -10.91
N ASP A 74 -18.44 7.51 -10.94
CA ASP A 74 -18.10 8.25 -12.15
C ASP A 74 -17.37 7.31 -13.15
N TRP A 75 -16.55 6.35 -12.69
CA TRP A 75 -15.96 5.30 -13.54
C TRP A 75 -16.99 4.33 -14.12
N GLU A 76 -17.94 3.85 -13.31
CA GLU A 76 -19.00 2.93 -13.79
C GLU A 76 -19.96 3.58 -14.81
N SER A 77 -19.93 4.91 -14.93
CA SER A 77 -20.79 5.67 -15.82
C SER A 77 -20.07 6.23 -17.04
N ASP A 78 -18.77 5.95 -17.23
CA ASP A 78 -18.05 6.32 -18.45
C ASP A 78 -18.48 5.39 -19.60
N PRO A 79 -19.19 5.89 -20.63
CA PRO A 79 -19.70 5.07 -21.72
C PRO A 79 -18.59 4.65 -22.73
N ASN A 80 -17.33 4.97 -22.46
CA ASN A 80 -16.19 4.67 -23.35
C ASN A 80 -15.30 3.51 -22.86
N GLU A 81 -15.68 2.81 -21.79
CA GLU A 81 -15.15 1.47 -21.42
C GLU A 81 -16.15 0.35 -21.75
#